data_AF-A0A5P2CHV9-F1
#
_entry.id   AF-A0A5P2CHV9-F1
#
_cell.length_a   1.000
_cell.length_b   1.000
_cell.length_c   1.000
_cell.angle_alpha   90.00
_cell.angle_beta   90.00
_cell.angle_gamma   90.00
#
_symmetry.space_group_name_H-M   'P 1'
#
loop_
_entity.id
_entity.type
_entity.pdbx_description
1 polymer ?
#
loop_
_entity_poly.entity_id
_entity_poly.type
_entity_poly.pdbx_seq_one_letter_code
_entity_poly.pdbx_strand_id
1 'polypeptide(L)'
;MTNFCNPYPELVGARLWLPTEPFEFGWASPVGCNALRCTACGEPVRSEVLPDGERRRYACGCHRRDTVWSYRIGSESDDLAPAFTDWVCGGHPDFELPAVLDGVELNEAVGWDALVAETALRPPFDPPGVELHARWITRLYRLLGAERTALSGAMAGLLNAEDPHLVRAAYDFFTNERQAAGAELVAGAVARRREWLAKTPDPRRAPATLLSGAALLLHERLLVVDDAGAPVDGPALTLTKELALAGIGPGDTPLTFRDYDPDWLWAHSGALAAANAEWVETLVYASSWAPAAAREKILAEMAEAAPAEVRAAIE
;
A
#
# COMPACT_ATOMS: atom_id res chain seq x y z
N MET A 1 -18.50 7.75 1.45
CA MET A 1 -17.84 6.58 2.07
C MET A 1 -18.86 5.47 2.17
N THR A 2 -18.47 4.20 2.00
CA THR A 2 -19.37 3.09 2.31
C THR A 2 -19.30 2.85 3.81
N ASN A 3 -20.42 2.93 4.51
CA ASN A 3 -20.52 2.66 5.95
C ASN A 3 -20.43 1.15 6.26
N PHE A 4 -19.86 0.37 5.35
CA PHE A 4 -19.80 -1.08 5.40
C PHE A 4 -18.40 -1.55 5.00
N CYS A 5 -17.95 -2.66 5.59
CA CYS A 5 -16.72 -3.34 5.19
C CYS A 5 -16.85 -3.86 3.75
N ASN A 6 -16.28 -3.14 2.78
CA ASN A 6 -16.31 -3.51 1.36
C ASN A 6 -14.96 -4.12 0.94
N PRO A 7 -14.93 -5.21 0.15
CA PRO A 7 -16.05 -6.03 -0.30
C PRO A 7 -16.60 -7.02 0.74
N TYR A 8 -15.83 -7.32 1.79
CA TYR A 8 -16.18 -8.34 2.77
C TYR A 8 -15.70 -7.94 4.17
N PRO A 9 -16.50 -8.14 5.24
CA PRO A 9 -16.01 -7.97 6.60
C PRO A 9 -15.01 -9.07 6.96
N GLU A 10 -14.04 -8.73 7.81
CA GLU A 10 -12.97 -9.64 8.21
C GLU A 10 -13.14 -10.09 9.67
N LEU A 11 -13.08 -11.40 9.91
CA LEU A 11 -12.83 -11.98 11.23
C LEU A 11 -11.33 -12.02 11.46
N VAL A 12 -10.89 -11.77 12.68
CA VAL A 12 -9.46 -11.74 13.00
C VAL A 12 -9.17 -12.49 14.30
N GLY A 13 -8.01 -13.13 14.37
CA GLY A 13 -7.55 -13.81 15.58
C GLY A 13 -7.20 -12.87 16.73
N ALA A 14 -6.69 -13.42 17.83
CA ALA A 14 -6.33 -12.62 19.01
C ALA A 14 -5.11 -11.71 18.78
N ARG A 15 -4.20 -12.11 17.89
CA ARG A 15 -2.96 -11.38 17.57
C ARG A 15 -3.14 -10.25 16.56
N LEU A 16 -4.31 -10.18 15.95
CA LEU A 16 -4.68 -9.21 14.94
C LEU A 16 -5.65 -8.21 15.54
N TRP A 17 -5.65 -7.01 14.98
CA TRP A 17 -6.40 -5.91 15.56
C TRP A 17 -7.87 -5.94 15.17
N LEU A 18 -8.72 -5.92 16.20
CA LEU A 18 -10.15 -5.69 16.11
C LEU A 18 -10.41 -4.30 16.73
N PRO A 19 -10.84 -3.29 15.94
CA PRO A 19 -11.11 -1.96 16.45
C PRO A 19 -12.18 -1.97 17.54
N THR A 20 -12.08 -1.06 18.51
CA THR A 20 -13.07 -0.89 19.57
C THR A 20 -14.07 0.21 19.29
N GLU A 21 -13.68 1.21 18.50
CA GLU A 21 -14.52 2.35 18.17
C GLU A 21 -15.55 1.98 17.09
N PRO A 22 -16.81 2.43 17.20
CA PRO A 22 -17.89 1.96 16.34
C PRO A 22 -17.73 2.40 14.88
N PHE A 23 -17.10 3.55 14.62
CA PHE A 23 -16.84 4.09 13.28
C PHE A 23 -15.71 3.36 12.54
N GLU A 24 -15.01 2.42 13.20
CA GLU A 24 -13.82 1.80 12.64
C GLU A 24 -14.06 0.45 12.00
N PHE A 25 -13.54 0.32 10.78
CA PHE A 25 -13.61 -0.93 10.05
C PHE A 25 -12.70 -0.95 8.83
N GLY A 26 -12.23 -2.15 8.48
CA GLY A 26 -11.80 -2.53 7.13
C GLY A 26 -10.78 -1.60 6.45
N TRP A 27 -10.14 -0.71 7.21
CA TRP A 27 -9.26 0.31 6.66
C TRP A 27 -7.87 -0.24 6.39
N ALA A 28 -7.57 -1.48 6.76
CA ALA A 28 -6.41 -2.23 6.31
C ALA A 28 -6.72 -3.72 6.38
N SER A 29 -5.93 -4.55 5.69
CA SER A 29 -5.96 -6.00 5.90
C SER A 29 -4.71 -6.38 6.70
N PRO A 30 -4.82 -7.25 7.72
CA PRO A 30 -6.05 -7.77 8.32
C PRO A 30 -6.57 -6.90 9.49
N VAL A 31 -7.62 -6.09 9.28
CA VAL A 31 -8.35 -5.36 10.34
C VAL A 31 -9.76 -5.90 10.45
N GLY A 32 -10.14 -6.37 11.65
CA GLY A 32 -11.44 -7.00 11.86
C GLY A 32 -12.62 -6.03 11.81
N CYS A 33 -13.80 -6.57 11.50
CA CYS A 33 -15.08 -5.84 11.64
C CYS A 33 -15.62 -6.00 13.06
N ASN A 34 -15.85 -4.89 13.76
CA ASN A 34 -16.46 -4.87 15.10
C ASN A 34 -17.99 -4.68 15.10
N ALA A 35 -18.59 -4.44 13.93
CA ALA A 35 -20.04 -4.21 13.77
C ALA A 35 -20.76 -5.38 13.08
N LEU A 36 -20.26 -6.60 13.23
CA LEU A 36 -20.87 -7.78 12.64
C LEU A 36 -22.27 -8.07 13.19
N ARG A 37 -23.18 -8.50 12.32
CA ARG A 37 -24.54 -8.93 12.64
C ARG A 37 -24.87 -10.25 11.98
N CYS A 38 -25.63 -11.09 12.66
CA CYS A 38 -26.12 -12.34 12.09
C CYS A 38 -27.47 -12.12 11.38
N THR A 39 -27.57 -12.46 10.11
CA THR A 39 -28.80 -12.39 9.31
C THR A 39 -29.81 -13.46 9.71
N ALA A 40 -29.36 -14.61 10.23
CA ALA A 40 -30.24 -15.70 10.67
C ALA A 40 -30.99 -15.39 11.98
N CYS A 41 -30.29 -14.90 13.02
CA CYS A 41 -30.92 -14.59 14.31
C CYS A 41 -31.09 -13.08 14.60
N GLY A 42 -30.57 -12.20 13.76
CA GLY A 42 -30.64 -10.74 13.90
C GLY A 42 -29.71 -10.12 14.95
N GLU A 43 -29.04 -10.94 15.77
CA GLU A 43 -28.21 -10.47 16.88
C GLU A 43 -26.84 -9.93 16.41
N PRO A 44 -26.26 -8.95 17.15
CA PRO A 44 -24.87 -8.55 16.95
C PRO A 44 -23.92 -9.71 17.29
N VAL A 45 -22.87 -9.88 16.50
CA VAL A 45 -21.83 -10.86 16.76
C VAL A 45 -20.87 -10.28 17.81
N ARG A 46 -20.81 -10.91 18.97
CA ARG A 46 -19.92 -10.55 20.07
C ARG A 46 -18.58 -11.21 19.85
N SER A 47 -17.50 -10.61 20.37
CA SER A 47 -16.19 -11.25 20.38
C SER A 47 -15.48 -11.20 21.72
N GLU A 48 -14.65 -12.21 21.98
CA GLU A 48 -13.79 -12.29 23.16
C GLU A 48 -12.44 -12.95 22.79
N VAL A 49 -11.34 -12.49 23.39
CA VAL A 49 -10.05 -13.20 23.30
C VAL A 49 -10.06 -14.33 24.31
N LEU A 50 -9.73 -15.54 23.87
CA LEU A 50 -9.72 -16.72 24.73
C LEU A 50 -8.49 -16.77 25.64
N PRO A 51 -8.51 -17.54 26.75
CA PRO A 51 -7.41 -17.60 27.71
C PRO A 51 -6.07 -18.06 27.15
N ASP A 52 -6.04 -18.68 25.97
CA ASP A 52 -4.79 -19.06 25.29
C ASP A 52 -4.06 -17.89 24.64
N GLY A 53 -4.71 -16.72 24.49
CA GLY A 53 -4.15 -15.54 23.83
C GLY A 53 -3.91 -15.70 22.32
N GLU A 54 -4.36 -16.81 21.72
CA GLU A 54 -4.19 -17.08 20.29
C GLU A 54 -5.53 -16.98 19.55
N ARG A 55 -6.60 -17.46 20.17
CA ARG A 55 -7.92 -17.51 19.56
C ARG A 55 -8.79 -16.34 19.99
N ARG A 56 -9.52 -15.79 19.03
CA ARG A 56 -10.67 -14.92 19.27
C ARG A 56 -11.95 -15.67 18.97
N ARG A 57 -12.87 -15.72 19.93
CA ARG A 57 -14.21 -16.26 19.73
C ARG A 57 -15.14 -15.17 19.24
N TYR A 58 -15.94 -15.50 18.25
CA TYR A 58 -17.08 -14.75 17.75
C TYR A 58 -18.35 -15.56 18.00
N ALA A 59 -19.42 -14.91 18.44
CA ALA A 59 -20.69 -15.59 18.70
C ALA A 59 -21.92 -14.69 18.53
N CYS A 60 -23.01 -15.28 18.05
CA CYS A 60 -24.37 -14.77 18.12
C CYS A 60 -25.28 -15.85 18.75
N GLY A 61 -26.58 -15.60 18.88
CA GLY A 61 -27.54 -16.55 19.44
C GLY A 61 -27.62 -17.92 18.76
N CYS A 62 -27.25 -18.04 17.48
CA CYS A 62 -27.34 -19.29 16.72
C CYS A 62 -25.99 -19.88 16.25
N HIS A 63 -24.89 -19.11 16.29
CA HIS A 63 -23.57 -19.55 15.81
C HIS A 63 -22.44 -19.10 16.72
N ARG A 64 -21.35 -19.88 16.70
CA ARG A 64 -20.10 -19.57 17.37
C ARG A 64 -18.92 -20.00 16.51
N ARG A 65 -17.85 -19.22 16.53
CA ARG A 65 -16.59 -19.50 15.84
C ARG A 65 -15.39 -19.05 16.67
N ASP A 66 -14.39 -19.91 16.80
CA ASP A 66 -13.10 -19.55 17.37
C ASP A 66 -12.10 -19.41 16.20
N THR A 67 -11.38 -18.28 16.13
CA THR A 67 -10.56 -17.83 15.00
C THR A 67 -9.12 -17.56 15.45
N VAL A 68 -8.13 -18.10 14.73
CA VAL A 68 -6.68 -17.89 15.00
C VAL A 68 -6.07 -16.86 14.03
N TRP A 69 -6.47 -16.91 12.76
CA TRP A 69 -5.97 -16.07 11.67
C TRP A 69 -7.00 -15.02 11.25
N SER A 70 -6.80 -14.35 10.12
CA SER A 70 -7.87 -13.57 9.51
C SER A 70 -8.67 -14.39 8.50
N TYR A 71 -9.96 -14.07 8.40
CA TYR A 71 -10.89 -14.71 7.45
C TYR A 71 -11.85 -13.67 6.90
N ARG A 72 -11.90 -13.54 5.57
CA ARG A 72 -12.85 -12.65 4.89
C ARG A 72 -14.17 -13.38 4.68
N ILE A 73 -15.24 -12.82 5.25
CA ILE A 73 -16.57 -13.42 5.16
C ILE A 73 -17.11 -13.26 3.74
N GLY A 74 -17.31 -14.35 3.01
CA GLY A 74 -17.93 -14.36 1.68
C GLY A 74 -16.98 -14.18 0.49
N SER A 75 -15.65 -14.13 0.71
CA SER A 75 -14.67 -13.98 -0.38
C SER A 75 -13.95 -15.27 -0.77
N GLU A 76 -14.07 -16.33 0.03
CA GLU A 76 -13.44 -17.62 -0.25
C GLU A 76 -14.44 -18.50 -1.03
N SER A 77 -13.99 -19.13 -2.11
CA SER A 77 -14.82 -20.01 -2.95
C SER A 77 -15.43 -21.14 -2.12
N ASP A 78 -16.76 -21.29 -2.16
CA ASP A 78 -17.69 -22.37 -1.77
C ASP A 78 -17.34 -23.45 -0.70
N ASP A 79 -16.17 -23.51 -0.07
CA ASP A 79 -15.67 -24.80 0.46
C ASP A 79 -14.98 -24.83 1.83
N LEU A 80 -15.11 -23.84 2.72
CA LEU A 80 -14.61 -24.04 4.09
C LEU A 80 -15.60 -23.81 5.23
N ALA A 81 -16.70 -23.06 5.04
CA ALA A 81 -17.84 -23.11 5.96
C ALA A 81 -19.06 -22.27 5.49
N PRO A 82 -20.14 -22.93 5.04
CA PRO A 82 -21.42 -22.30 4.75
C PRO A 82 -22.02 -21.52 5.94
N ALA A 83 -21.63 -21.87 7.18
CA ALA A 83 -22.11 -21.23 8.41
C ALA A 83 -21.68 -19.75 8.57
N PHE A 84 -20.88 -19.21 7.65
CA PHE A 84 -20.34 -17.85 7.73
C PHE A 84 -20.89 -16.90 6.68
N THR A 85 -21.76 -17.35 5.77
CA THR A 85 -22.49 -16.41 4.88
C THR A 85 -23.52 -15.58 5.64
N ASP A 86 -23.90 -16.03 6.83
CA ASP A 86 -24.97 -15.39 7.62
C ASP A 86 -24.46 -14.27 8.54
N TRP A 87 -23.15 -14.01 8.59
CA TRP A 87 -22.61 -12.85 9.30
C TRP A 87 -22.26 -11.75 8.30
N VAL A 88 -22.81 -10.56 8.50
CA VAL A 88 -22.62 -9.42 7.61
C VAL A 88 -22.19 -8.19 8.41
N CYS A 89 -21.57 -7.22 7.75
CA CYS A 89 -21.32 -5.92 8.36
C CYS A 89 -22.66 -5.23 8.61
N GLY A 90 -22.93 -4.86 9.87
CA GLY A 90 -24.16 -4.18 10.29
C GLY A 90 -24.17 -2.68 10.02
N GLY A 91 -23.10 -2.13 9.48
CA GLY A 91 -22.91 -0.71 9.25
C GLY A 91 -22.10 -0.01 10.36
N HIS A 92 -21.34 1.01 9.98
CA HIS A 92 -20.52 1.83 10.86
C HIS A 92 -20.97 3.30 10.77
N PRO A 93 -21.06 4.03 11.89
CA PRO A 93 -21.31 5.47 11.86
C PRO A 93 -20.14 6.21 11.20
N ASP A 94 -20.42 7.40 10.69
CA ASP A 94 -19.40 8.31 10.17
C ASP A 94 -18.52 8.85 11.31
N PHE A 95 -17.27 9.18 10.96
CA PHE A 95 -16.35 9.87 11.86
C PHE A 95 -16.49 11.38 11.65
N GLU A 96 -17.19 12.05 12.56
CA GLU A 96 -17.47 13.50 12.51
C GLU A 96 -16.58 14.28 13.47
N LEU A 97 -16.11 15.46 13.04
CA LEU A 97 -15.40 16.39 13.91
C LEU A 97 -16.38 17.28 14.68
N PRO A 98 -16.08 17.67 15.94
CA PRO A 98 -14.89 17.31 16.70
C PRO A 98 -14.93 15.88 17.27
N ALA A 99 -13.78 15.21 17.29
CA ALA A 99 -13.63 13.84 17.78
C ALA A 99 -12.31 13.64 18.54
N VAL A 100 -12.20 12.52 19.24
CA VAL A 100 -10.95 12.08 19.87
C VAL A 100 -10.56 10.73 19.29
N LEU A 101 -9.34 10.62 18.78
CA LEU A 101 -8.79 9.37 18.22
C LEU A 101 -7.49 9.01 18.95
N ASP A 102 -7.51 7.90 19.69
CA ASP A 102 -6.38 7.43 20.52
C ASP A 102 -5.80 8.53 21.45
N GLY A 103 -6.67 9.38 21.99
CA GLY A 103 -6.29 10.49 22.86
C GLY A 103 -5.86 11.78 22.13
N VAL A 104 -5.88 11.81 20.80
CA VAL A 104 -5.66 13.03 20.01
C VAL A 104 -6.99 13.73 19.76
N GLU A 105 -7.10 14.99 20.19
CA GLU A 105 -8.26 15.83 19.91
C GLU A 105 -8.20 16.37 18.47
N LEU A 106 -9.28 16.14 17.73
CA LEU A 106 -9.44 16.53 16.33
C LEU A 106 -10.64 17.48 16.23
N ASN A 107 -10.43 18.69 15.74
CA ASN A 107 -11.44 19.73 15.60
C ASN A 107 -11.08 20.67 14.42
N GLU A 108 -11.91 21.70 14.18
CA GLU A 108 -11.72 22.65 13.08
C GLU A 108 -10.42 23.47 13.18
N ALA A 109 -9.83 23.60 14.38
CA ALA A 109 -8.61 24.36 14.62
C ALA A 109 -7.33 23.50 14.59
N VAL A 110 -7.43 22.24 14.15
CA VAL A 110 -6.27 21.34 14.06
C VAL A 110 -5.21 21.91 13.10
N GLY A 111 -4.00 22.09 13.63
CA GLY A 111 -2.82 22.37 12.81
C GLY A 111 -2.32 21.09 12.13
N TRP A 112 -2.86 20.78 10.96
CA TRP A 112 -2.55 19.54 10.23
C TRP A 112 -1.06 19.30 10.03
N ASP A 113 -0.29 20.33 9.67
CA ASP A 113 1.17 20.24 9.49
C ASP A 113 1.90 19.79 10.76
N ALA A 114 1.52 20.35 11.91
CA ALA A 114 2.11 19.99 13.19
C ALA A 114 1.70 18.56 13.59
N LEU A 115 0.43 18.20 13.37
CA LEU A 115 -0.08 16.87 13.66
C LEU A 115 0.64 15.79 12.83
N VAL A 116 0.77 15.98 11.51
CA VAL A 116 1.44 14.98 10.66
C VAL A 116 2.91 14.84 11.01
N ALA A 117 3.60 15.95 11.31
CA ALA A 117 5.02 15.91 11.68
C ALA A 117 5.24 15.20 13.03
N GLU A 118 4.40 15.48 14.03
CA GLU A 118 4.50 14.82 15.33
C GLU A 118 4.19 13.32 15.21
N THR A 119 3.09 12.96 14.54
CA THR A 119 2.62 11.57 14.46
C THR A 119 3.47 10.71 13.53
N ALA A 120 4.17 11.32 12.55
CA ALA A 120 5.17 10.64 11.74
C ALA A 120 6.35 10.13 12.58
N LEU A 121 6.74 10.87 13.62
CA LEU A 121 7.84 10.51 14.51
C LEU A 121 7.38 9.67 15.71
N ARG A 122 6.18 9.96 16.23
CA ARG A 122 5.62 9.36 17.44
C ARG A 122 4.13 9.11 17.21
N PRO A 123 3.75 8.00 16.55
CA PRO A 123 2.34 7.69 16.34
C PRO A 123 1.65 7.48 17.71
N PRO A 124 0.45 8.05 17.93
CA PRO A 124 -0.28 7.92 19.19
C PRO A 124 -0.63 6.46 19.53
N PHE A 125 -0.85 5.66 18.49
CA PHE A 125 -1.16 4.25 18.60
C PHE A 125 -0.61 3.49 17.39
N ASP A 126 -0.09 2.28 17.65
CA ASP A 126 0.36 1.37 16.60
C ASP A 126 -0.47 0.07 16.64
N PRO A 127 -1.43 -0.13 15.71
CA PRO A 127 -2.32 -1.28 15.76
C PRO A 127 -1.55 -2.59 15.51
N PRO A 128 -1.76 -3.63 16.35
CA PRO A 128 -1.04 -4.90 16.21
C PRO A 128 -1.48 -5.67 14.96
N GLY A 129 -0.52 -6.32 14.31
CA GLY A 129 -0.81 -7.22 13.18
C GLY A 129 -1.29 -6.54 11.90
N VAL A 130 -1.22 -5.21 11.81
CA VAL A 130 -1.57 -4.47 10.60
C VAL A 130 -0.34 -4.30 9.71
N GLU A 131 -0.40 -4.79 8.47
CA GLU A 131 0.70 -4.74 7.51
C GLU A 131 0.74 -3.43 6.72
N LEU A 132 0.50 -2.31 7.41
CA LEU A 132 0.68 -0.98 6.84
C LEU A 132 1.84 -0.24 7.49
N HIS A 133 2.37 0.68 6.73
CA HIS A 133 3.33 1.68 7.13
C HIS A 133 2.59 3.00 7.42
N ALA A 134 3.09 3.84 8.33
CA ALA A 134 2.40 5.09 8.71
C ALA A 134 0.92 4.85 9.12
N ARG A 135 0.68 3.78 9.89
CA ARG A 135 -0.65 3.19 10.16
C ARG A 135 -1.65 4.20 10.68
N TRP A 136 -1.26 4.98 11.69
CA TRP A 136 -2.15 5.93 12.35
C TRP A 136 -2.64 7.04 11.41
N ILE A 137 -1.74 7.63 10.62
CA ILE A 137 -2.13 8.72 9.73
C ILE A 137 -2.92 8.22 8.53
N THR A 138 -2.62 7.02 8.02
CA THR A 138 -3.44 6.34 7.00
C THR A 138 -4.84 6.01 7.54
N ARG A 139 -4.94 5.50 8.77
CA ARG A 139 -6.22 5.28 9.47
C ARG A 139 -7.02 6.58 9.56
N LEU A 140 -6.40 7.66 10.06
CA LEU A 140 -7.06 8.95 10.18
C LEU A 140 -7.55 9.46 8.82
N TYR A 141 -6.71 9.43 7.78
CA TYR A 141 -7.11 9.84 6.43
C TYR A 141 -8.33 9.07 5.92
N ARG A 142 -8.39 7.75 6.13
CA ARG A 142 -9.53 6.92 5.72
C ARG A 142 -10.81 7.18 6.53
N LEU A 143 -10.70 7.70 7.76
CA LEU A 143 -11.83 8.08 8.60
C LEU A 143 -12.39 9.46 8.25
N LEU A 144 -11.54 10.43 7.91
CA LEU A 144 -11.95 11.82 7.67
C LEU A 144 -12.91 11.97 6.48
N GLY A 145 -13.66 13.08 6.47
CA GLY A 145 -14.50 13.51 5.37
C GLY A 145 -13.80 14.52 4.46
N ALA A 146 -14.23 15.79 4.52
CA ALA A 146 -13.69 16.87 3.69
C ALA A 146 -12.24 17.24 4.06
N GLU A 147 -11.83 16.97 5.29
CA GLU A 147 -10.53 17.27 5.86
C GLU A 147 -9.40 16.39 5.30
N ARG A 148 -9.76 15.32 4.56
CA ARG A 148 -8.80 14.45 3.87
C ARG A 148 -7.78 15.23 3.04
N THR A 149 -8.24 16.22 2.29
CA THR A 149 -7.39 17.06 1.43
C THR A 149 -6.40 17.89 2.24
N ALA A 150 -6.83 18.39 3.41
CA ALA A 150 -5.95 19.14 4.31
C ALA A 150 -4.86 18.24 4.91
N LEU A 151 -5.24 17.05 5.39
CA LEU A 151 -4.29 16.07 5.91
C LEU A 151 -3.30 15.59 4.84
N SER A 152 -3.77 15.22 3.65
CA SER A 152 -2.88 14.75 2.59
C SER A 152 -1.99 15.86 2.05
N GLY A 153 -2.48 17.10 2.00
CA GLY A 153 -1.67 18.29 1.71
C GLY A 153 -0.54 18.49 2.72
N ALA A 154 -0.83 18.35 4.02
CA ALA A 154 0.17 18.39 5.08
C ALA A 154 1.22 17.27 4.93
N MET A 155 0.79 16.05 4.60
CA MET A 155 1.69 14.94 4.28
C MET A 155 2.58 15.25 3.06
N ALA A 156 2.05 15.90 2.03
CA ALA A 156 2.83 16.35 0.88
C ALA A 156 3.89 17.40 1.26
N GLY A 157 3.60 18.25 2.24
CA GLY A 157 4.56 19.19 2.83
C GLY A 157 5.82 18.51 3.36
N LEU A 158 5.69 17.29 3.89
CA LEU A 158 6.81 16.51 4.43
C LEU A 158 7.77 15.96 3.35
N LEU A 159 7.39 15.92 2.07
CA LEU A 159 8.25 15.43 0.98
C LEU A 159 9.56 16.23 0.84
N ASN A 160 9.57 17.50 1.26
CA ASN A 160 10.74 18.37 1.22
C ASN A 160 11.36 18.61 2.61
N ALA A 161 10.95 17.86 3.64
CA ALA A 161 11.50 18.00 4.99
C ALA A 161 13.01 17.68 5.03
N GLU A 162 13.73 18.36 5.92
CA GLU A 162 15.16 18.09 6.16
C GLU A 162 15.36 16.77 6.92
N ASP A 163 14.43 16.42 7.80
CA ASP A 163 14.46 15.16 8.55
C ASP A 163 14.06 13.97 7.64
N PRO A 164 14.94 12.97 7.46
CA PRO A 164 14.65 11.79 6.65
C PRO A 164 13.47 10.95 7.16
N HIS A 165 13.18 10.95 8.46
CA HIS A 165 12.04 10.23 9.01
C HIS A 165 10.71 10.81 8.51
N LEU A 166 10.63 12.14 8.38
CA LEU A 166 9.45 12.83 7.87
C LEU A 166 9.25 12.58 6.37
N VAL A 167 10.32 12.65 5.58
CA VAL A 167 10.26 12.30 4.15
C VAL A 167 9.81 10.85 3.97
N ARG A 168 10.36 9.92 4.75
CA ARG A 168 9.97 8.51 4.71
C ARG A 168 8.50 8.31 5.09
N ALA A 169 8.02 8.98 6.13
CA ALA A 169 6.61 8.93 6.52
C ALA A 169 5.67 9.40 5.40
N ALA A 170 6.05 10.43 4.64
CA ALA A 170 5.31 10.86 3.46
C ALA A 170 5.29 9.76 2.38
N TYR A 171 6.42 9.09 2.13
CA TYR A 171 6.47 7.99 1.16
C TYR A 171 5.58 6.84 1.55
N ASP A 172 5.59 6.47 2.83
CA ASP A 172 4.74 5.42 3.37
C ASP A 172 3.25 5.75 3.23
N PHE A 173 2.87 6.99 3.54
CA PHE A 173 1.50 7.46 3.36
C PHE A 173 1.05 7.39 1.90
N PHE A 174 1.83 7.93 0.95
CA PHE A 174 1.46 7.92 -0.47
C PHE A 174 1.59 6.54 -1.12
N THR A 175 2.32 5.60 -0.52
CA THR A 175 2.30 4.17 -0.93
C THR A 175 0.93 3.55 -0.64
N ASN A 176 0.36 3.87 0.52
CA ASN A 176 -0.97 3.39 0.94
C ASN A 176 -2.10 4.15 0.24
N GLU A 177 -1.96 5.48 0.11
CA GLU A 177 -2.98 6.41 -0.38
C GLU A 177 -2.53 7.07 -1.69
N ARG A 178 -2.32 6.24 -2.71
CA ARG A 178 -1.69 6.66 -3.98
C ARG A 178 -2.44 7.78 -4.68
N GLN A 179 -3.75 7.92 -4.47
CA GLN A 179 -4.60 8.93 -5.08
C GLN A 179 -4.86 10.15 -4.17
N ALA A 180 -4.27 10.19 -2.97
CA ALA A 180 -4.46 11.33 -2.08
C ALA A 180 -3.91 12.63 -2.68
N ALA A 181 -4.59 13.75 -2.43
CA ALA A 181 -4.16 15.04 -2.94
C ALA A 181 -2.73 15.37 -2.46
N GLY A 182 -1.86 15.80 -3.38
CA GLY A 182 -0.43 16.02 -3.14
C GLY A 182 0.46 14.86 -3.58
N ALA A 183 -0.09 13.69 -3.91
CA ALA A 183 0.70 12.56 -4.43
C ALA A 183 1.38 12.90 -5.77
N GLU A 184 0.78 13.78 -6.58
CA GLU A 184 1.33 14.30 -7.83
C GLU A 184 2.62 15.13 -7.63
N LEU A 185 2.90 15.58 -6.40
CA LEU A 185 4.11 16.35 -6.08
C LEU A 185 5.34 15.45 -5.85
N VAL A 186 5.15 14.14 -5.70
CA VAL A 186 6.21 13.17 -5.40
C VAL A 186 7.33 13.23 -6.43
N ALA A 187 7.01 13.13 -7.72
CA ALA A 187 8.02 13.13 -8.78
C ALA A 187 8.86 14.41 -8.78
N GLY A 188 8.22 15.57 -8.62
CA GLY A 188 8.91 16.84 -8.52
C GLY A 188 9.81 16.95 -7.29
N ALA A 189 9.36 16.45 -6.13
CA ALA A 189 10.16 16.43 -4.91
C ALA A 189 11.40 15.53 -5.04
N VAL A 190 11.23 14.33 -5.61
CA VAL A 190 12.32 13.38 -5.84
C VAL A 190 13.33 13.95 -6.83
N ALA A 191 12.87 14.51 -7.95
CA ALA A 191 13.76 15.11 -8.96
C ALA A 191 14.62 16.23 -8.37
N ARG A 192 14.03 17.15 -7.58
CA ARG A 192 14.76 18.27 -6.96
C ARG A 192 15.80 17.84 -5.92
N ARG A 193 15.59 16.71 -5.25
CA ARG A 193 16.41 16.26 -4.12
C ARG A 193 17.15 14.95 -4.39
N ARG A 194 17.28 14.54 -5.66
CA ARG A 194 17.84 13.23 -6.06
C ARG A 194 19.19 12.94 -5.39
N GLU A 195 20.12 13.89 -5.41
CA GLU A 195 21.45 13.70 -4.81
C GLU A 195 21.42 13.51 -3.29
N TRP A 196 20.57 14.27 -2.60
CA TRP A 196 20.39 14.14 -1.16
C TRP A 196 19.75 12.79 -0.84
N LEU A 197 18.66 12.43 -1.54
CA LEU A 197 17.97 11.15 -1.36
C LEU A 197 18.89 9.94 -1.62
N ALA A 198 19.81 10.03 -2.58
CA ALA A 198 20.78 8.98 -2.89
C ALA A 198 21.83 8.77 -1.79
N LYS A 199 22.12 9.79 -0.98
CA LYS A 199 23.12 9.74 0.09
C LYS A 199 22.51 9.53 1.47
N THR A 200 21.21 9.77 1.61
CA THR A 200 20.49 9.67 2.88
C THR A 200 19.98 8.24 3.10
N PRO A 201 20.42 7.55 4.17
CA PRO A 201 19.91 6.23 4.51
C PRO A 201 18.39 6.24 4.72
N ASP A 202 17.72 5.16 4.30
CA ASP A 202 16.30 4.97 4.57
C ASP A 202 16.10 4.57 6.05
N PRO A 203 15.39 5.36 6.87
CA PRO A 203 15.18 5.05 8.28
C PRO A 203 14.46 3.72 8.56
N ARG A 204 13.81 3.11 7.56
CA ARG A 204 13.07 1.85 7.70
C ARG A 204 13.76 0.64 7.11
N ARG A 205 14.71 0.85 6.20
CA ARG A 205 15.31 -0.23 5.41
C ARG A 205 16.81 -0.02 5.32
N ALA A 206 17.55 -0.35 6.37
CA ALA A 206 19.00 -0.51 6.21
C ALA A 206 19.28 -1.75 5.35
N PRO A 207 20.09 -1.72 4.27
CA PRO A 207 21.04 -0.66 3.86
C PRO A 207 20.57 0.28 2.72
N ALA A 208 19.28 0.33 2.41
CA ALA A 208 18.73 1.17 1.34
C ALA A 208 18.83 2.68 1.64
N THR A 209 18.67 3.49 0.60
CA THR A 209 18.62 4.94 0.68
C THR A 209 17.19 5.44 0.47
N LEU A 210 16.91 6.69 0.84
CA LEU A 210 15.61 7.29 0.54
C LEU A 210 15.33 7.34 -0.97
N LEU A 211 16.35 7.39 -1.83
CA LEU A 211 16.13 7.31 -3.29
C LEU A 211 15.59 5.94 -3.70
N SER A 212 16.05 4.85 -3.07
CA SER A 212 15.47 3.51 -3.31
C SER A 212 14.00 3.45 -2.86
N GLY A 213 13.68 4.06 -1.71
CA GLY A 213 12.29 4.19 -1.23
C GLY A 213 11.43 5.03 -2.18
N ALA A 214 11.98 6.13 -2.69
CA ALA A 214 11.33 7.00 -3.67
C ALA A 214 11.07 6.26 -5.01
N ALA A 215 12.02 5.47 -5.48
CA ALA A 215 11.88 4.69 -6.71
C ALA A 215 10.72 3.70 -6.61
N LEU A 216 10.58 3.01 -5.47
CA LEU A 216 9.42 2.15 -5.21
C LEU A 216 8.11 2.95 -5.24
N LEU A 217 8.04 4.08 -4.53
CA LEU A 217 6.84 4.92 -4.52
C LEU A 217 6.46 5.42 -5.93
N LEU A 218 7.45 5.80 -6.74
CA LEU A 218 7.19 6.23 -8.12
C LEU A 218 6.63 5.10 -8.99
N HIS A 219 7.00 3.84 -8.75
CA HIS A 219 6.37 2.69 -9.41
C HIS A 219 4.93 2.50 -8.94
N GLU A 220 4.67 2.62 -7.64
CA GLU A 220 3.32 2.53 -7.08
C GLU A 220 2.39 3.61 -7.66
N ARG A 221 2.92 4.80 -7.98
CA ARG A 221 2.18 5.86 -8.67
C ARG A 221 1.73 5.49 -10.07
N LEU A 222 2.45 4.60 -10.78
CA LEU A 222 2.07 4.13 -12.12
C LEU A 222 0.84 3.24 -12.11
N LEU A 223 0.48 2.68 -10.95
CA LEU A 223 -0.74 1.89 -10.75
C LEU A 223 -2.01 2.78 -10.71
N VAL A 224 -1.85 4.11 -10.65
CA VAL A 224 -2.97 5.04 -10.81
C VAL A 224 -3.13 5.37 -12.28
N VAL A 225 -4.17 4.78 -12.88
CA VAL A 225 -4.45 4.86 -14.33
C VAL A 225 -5.74 5.60 -14.62
N ASP A 226 -5.84 6.18 -15.82
CA ASP A 226 -7.07 6.74 -16.37
C ASP A 226 -8.02 5.65 -16.88
N ASP A 227 -9.17 6.06 -17.44
CA ASP A 227 -10.17 5.15 -18.01
C ASP A 227 -9.64 4.31 -19.18
N ALA A 228 -8.54 4.73 -19.82
CA ALA A 228 -7.87 4.01 -20.90
C ALA A 228 -6.78 3.05 -20.38
N GLY A 229 -6.54 3.01 -19.07
CA GLY A 229 -5.51 2.20 -18.44
C GLY A 229 -4.10 2.81 -18.51
N ALA A 230 -3.96 4.07 -18.92
CA ALA A 230 -2.67 4.76 -18.97
C ALA A 230 -2.35 5.42 -17.62
N PRO A 231 -1.09 5.41 -17.15
CA PRO A 231 -0.72 6.10 -15.91
C PRO A 231 -1.07 7.58 -15.95
N VAL A 232 -1.79 8.07 -14.94
CA VAL A 232 -2.18 9.50 -14.87
C VAL A 232 -1.00 10.42 -14.53
N ASP A 233 0.06 9.86 -13.93
CA ASP A 233 1.22 10.59 -13.44
C ASP A 233 2.39 10.53 -14.44
N GLY A 234 2.27 11.31 -15.51
CA GLY A 234 3.32 11.44 -16.53
C GLY A 234 4.71 11.84 -15.98
N PRO A 235 4.81 12.79 -15.02
CA PRO A 235 6.07 13.09 -14.34
C PRO A 235 6.66 11.88 -13.60
N ALA A 236 5.85 11.10 -12.89
CA ALA A 236 6.33 9.88 -12.25
C ALA A 236 6.84 8.85 -13.27
N LEU A 237 6.11 8.62 -14.38
CA LEU A 237 6.55 7.71 -15.44
C LEU A 237 7.89 8.14 -16.04
N THR A 238 8.05 9.43 -16.34
CA THR A 238 9.29 9.98 -16.89
C THR A 238 10.46 9.76 -15.93
N LEU A 239 10.27 10.10 -14.66
CA LEU A 239 11.31 9.95 -13.64
C LEU A 239 11.66 8.48 -13.36
N THR A 240 10.67 7.60 -13.34
CA THR A 240 10.87 6.15 -13.18
C THR A 240 11.73 5.58 -14.31
N LYS A 241 11.51 5.99 -15.57
CA LYS A 241 12.36 5.60 -16.71
C LYS A 241 13.81 6.08 -16.55
N GLU A 242 14.01 7.32 -16.14
CA GLU A 242 15.35 7.87 -15.89
C GLU A 242 16.09 7.10 -14.80
N LEU A 243 15.41 6.81 -13.69
CA LEU A 243 15.98 6.04 -12.58
C LEU A 243 16.28 4.59 -13.01
N ALA A 244 15.38 3.99 -13.80
CA ALA A 244 15.57 2.62 -14.29
C ALA A 244 16.81 2.51 -15.19
N LEU A 245 17.03 3.46 -16.10
CA LEU A 245 18.25 3.51 -16.92
C LEU A 245 19.53 3.75 -16.09
N ALA A 246 19.40 4.25 -14.86
CA ALA A 246 20.50 4.35 -13.90
C ALA A 246 20.63 3.12 -12.98
N GLY A 247 19.85 2.06 -13.22
CA GLY A 247 19.84 0.82 -12.43
C GLY A 247 19.07 0.92 -11.11
N ILE A 248 18.26 1.98 -10.94
CA ILE A 248 17.53 2.27 -9.70
C ILE A 248 16.04 1.97 -9.87
N GLY A 249 15.54 0.99 -9.11
CA GLY A 249 14.13 0.61 -9.08
C GLY A 249 13.92 -0.68 -8.30
N PRO A 250 12.66 -1.06 -7.99
CA PRO A 250 12.34 -2.36 -7.42
C PRO A 250 12.62 -3.53 -8.38
N GLY A 251 12.69 -4.76 -7.88
CA GLY A 251 13.02 -5.94 -8.70
C GLY A 251 12.00 -6.25 -9.82
N ASP A 252 10.76 -5.78 -9.66
CA ASP A 252 9.66 -5.92 -10.62
C ASP A 252 9.55 -4.75 -11.61
N THR A 253 10.50 -3.80 -11.63
CA THR A 253 10.56 -2.69 -12.60
C THR A 253 10.27 -3.11 -14.05
N PRO A 254 10.83 -4.21 -14.60
CA PRO A 254 10.49 -4.64 -15.95
C PRO A 254 9.02 -5.00 -16.16
N LEU A 255 8.36 -5.60 -15.17
CA LEU A 255 6.93 -5.93 -15.25
C LEU A 255 6.08 -4.67 -15.23
N THR A 256 6.46 -3.68 -14.41
CA THR A 256 5.77 -2.39 -14.40
C THR A 256 5.82 -1.73 -15.78
N PHE A 257 6.98 -1.67 -16.44
CA PHE A 257 7.06 -1.08 -17.77
C PHE A 257 6.37 -1.94 -18.85
N ARG A 258 6.33 -3.26 -18.72
CA ARG A 258 5.55 -4.11 -19.63
C ARG A 258 4.08 -3.71 -19.63
N ASP A 259 3.54 -3.38 -18.45
CA ASP A 259 2.12 -3.08 -18.29
C ASP A 259 1.77 -1.66 -18.71
N TYR A 260 2.68 -0.69 -18.53
CA TYR A 260 2.38 0.73 -18.73
C TYR A 260 3.09 1.41 -19.90
N ASP A 261 4.22 0.86 -20.38
CA ASP A 261 4.93 1.35 -21.56
C ASP A 261 5.79 0.23 -22.21
N PRO A 262 5.14 -0.79 -22.80
CA PRO A 262 5.84 -1.95 -23.35
C PRO A 262 6.78 -1.57 -24.49
N ASP A 263 6.41 -0.59 -25.32
CA ASP A 263 7.25 -0.14 -26.43
C ASP A 263 8.57 0.45 -25.92
N TRP A 264 8.52 1.26 -24.86
CA TRP A 264 9.73 1.77 -24.22
C TRP A 264 10.56 0.66 -23.58
N LEU A 265 9.93 -0.29 -22.89
CA LEU A 265 10.63 -1.44 -22.28
C LEU A 265 11.43 -2.22 -23.34
N TRP A 266 10.80 -2.57 -24.45
CA TRP A 266 11.45 -3.35 -25.51
C TRP A 266 12.59 -2.58 -26.17
N ALA A 267 12.40 -1.27 -26.38
CA ALA A 267 13.44 -0.41 -26.95
C ALA A 267 14.67 -0.23 -26.03
N HIS A 268 14.55 -0.49 -24.72
CA HIS A 268 15.62 -0.27 -23.74
C HIS A 268 16.04 -1.55 -22.99
N SER A 269 15.58 -2.72 -23.40
CA SER A 269 15.82 -4.00 -22.71
C SER A 269 17.30 -4.30 -22.44
N GLY A 270 18.17 -4.12 -23.44
CA GLY A 270 19.63 -4.27 -23.26
C GLY A 270 20.24 -3.26 -22.30
N ALA A 271 19.80 -1.99 -22.34
CA ALA A 271 20.28 -0.96 -21.42
C ALA A 271 19.85 -1.24 -19.97
N LEU A 272 18.62 -1.72 -19.76
CA LEU A 272 18.12 -2.12 -18.45
C LEU A 272 18.87 -3.35 -17.90
N ALA A 273 19.15 -4.34 -18.74
CA ALA A 273 19.96 -5.50 -18.37
C ALA A 273 21.39 -5.11 -17.96
N ALA A 274 22.01 -4.17 -18.67
CA ALA A 274 23.33 -3.62 -18.30
C ALA A 274 23.29 -2.80 -17.00
N ALA A 275 22.19 -2.07 -16.76
CA ALA A 275 22.08 -1.16 -15.63
C ALA A 275 21.84 -1.90 -14.31
N ASN A 276 21.10 -3.02 -14.33
CA ASN A 276 20.84 -3.82 -13.13
C ASN A 276 20.69 -5.32 -13.46
N ALA A 277 21.67 -6.12 -13.04
CA ALA A 277 21.71 -7.56 -13.26
C ALA A 277 20.55 -8.32 -12.60
N GLU A 278 19.99 -7.80 -11.49
CA GLU A 278 18.86 -8.44 -10.79
C GLU A 278 17.57 -8.42 -11.63
N TRP A 279 17.49 -7.54 -12.63
CA TRP A 279 16.33 -7.46 -13.52
C TRP A 279 16.38 -8.44 -14.68
N VAL A 280 17.51 -9.09 -14.95
CA VAL A 280 17.69 -9.90 -16.17
C VAL A 280 16.71 -11.07 -16.22
N GLU A 281 16.50 -11.76 -15.10
CA GLU A 281 15.50 -12.85 -15.03
C GLU A 281 14.10 -12.33 -15.35
N THR A 282 13.69 -11.23 -14.71
CA THR A 282 12.38 -10.61 -14.93
C THR A 282 12.23 -10.07 -16.36
N LEU A 283 13.29 -9.53 -16.97
CA LEU A 283 13.30 -9.06 -18.36
C LEU A 283 13.17 -10.23 -19.36
N VAL A 284 13.89 -11.32 -19.14
CA VAL A 284 13.80 -12.54 -19.96
C VAL A 284 12.39 -13.12 -19.86
N TYR A 285 11.84 -13.22 -18.65
CA TYR A 285 10.44 -13.62 -18.43
C TYR A 285 9.47 -12.68 -19.17
N ALA A 286 9.59 -11.36 -18.97
CA ALA A 286 8.76 -10.34 -19.61
C ALA A 286 8.81 -10.40 -21.15
N SER A 287 9.94 -10.82 -21.74
CA SER A 287 10.10 -10.96 -23.20
C SER A 287 9.14 -11.97 -23.84
N SER A 288 8.55 -12.89 -23.06
CA SER A 288 7.55 -13.84 -23.57
C SER A 288 6.25 -13.15 -24.03
N TRP A 289 5.99 -11.93 -23.56
CA TRP A 289 4.88 -11.07 -23.99
C TRP A 289 5.25 -10.11 -25.11
N ALA A 290 6.53 -10.03 -25.49
CA ALA A 290 6.95 -9.19 -26.60
C ALA A 290 6.36 -9.70 -27.94
N PRO A 291 6.16 -8.82 -28.94
CA PRO A 291 5.79 -9.25 -30.28
C PRO A 291 6.77 -10.31 -30.80
N ALA A 292 6.25 -11.40 -31.38
CA ALA A 292 7.09 -12.54 -31.82
C ALA A 292 8.23 -12.12 -32.76
N ALA A 293 8.00 -11.12 -33.62
CA ALA A 293 9.00 -10.58 -34.54
C ALA A 293 10.13 -9.78 -33.86
N ALA A 294 9.93 -9.31 -32.64
CA ALA A 294 10.90 -8.51 -31.88
C ALA A 294 11.65 -9.32 -30.82
N ARG A 295 11.11 -10.47 -30.37
CA ARG A 295 11.63 -11.24 -29.25
C ARG A 295 13.09 -11.70 -29.43
N GLU A 296 13.46 -12.19 -30.61
CA GLU A 296 14.84 -12.64 -30.89
C GLU A 296 15.82 -11.48 -30.77
N LYS A 297 15.46 -10.31 -31.31
CA LYS A 297 16.27 -9.09 -31.23
C LYS A 297 16.43 -8.63 -29.77
N ILE A 298 15.34 -8.60 -29.00
CA ILE A 298 15.34 -8.22 -27.58
C ILE A 298 16.28 -9.14 -26.76
N LEU A 299 16.16 -10.46 -26.93
CA LEU A 299 17.02 -11.43 -26.26
C LEU A 299 18.49 -11.27 -26.66
N ALA A 300 18.77 -10.99 -27.95
CA ALA A 300 20.13 -10.74 -28.42
C ALA A 300 20.74 -9.48 -27.81
N GLU A 301 19.99 -8.37 -27.75
CA GLU A 301 20.44 -7.12 -27.12
C GLU A 301 20.73 -7.30 -25.62
N MET A 302 19.88 -8.04 -24.91
CA MET A 302 20.14 -8.38 -23.51
C MET A 302 21.36 -9.29 -23.35
N ALA A 303 21.53 -10.28 -24.22
CA ALA A 303 22.68 -11.19 -24.18
C ALA A 303 24.00 -10.49 -24.51
N GLU A 304 23.98 -9.44 -25.33
CA GLU A 304 25.16 -8.59 -25.57
C GLU A 304 25.53 -7.78 -24.32
N ALA A 305 24.52 -7.26 -23.62
CA ALA A 305 24.69 -6.43 -22.42
C ALA A 305 25.07 -7.23 -21.15
N ALA A 306 24.43 -8.40 -20.93
CA ALA A 306 24.55 -9.22 -19.73
C ALA A 306 24.58 -10.73 -20.08
N PRO A 307 25.64 -11.21 -20.76
CA PRO A 307 25.67 -12.56 -21.36
C PRO A 307 25.58 -13.70 -20.36
N ALA A 308 26.14 -13.54 -19.16
CA ALA A 308 26.17 -14.60 -18.16
C ALA A 308 24.79 -14.75 -17.49
N GLU A 309 24.17 -13.62 -17.14
CA GLU A 309 22.88 -13.51 -16.50
C GLU A 309 21.76 -13.97 -17.43
N VAL A 310 21.80 -13.56 -18.71
CA VAL A 310 20.79 -14.00 -19.70
C VAL A 310 20.88 -15.49 -19.95
N ARG A 311 22.09 -16.07 -20.00
CA ARG A 311 22.26 -17.52 -20.13
C ARG A 311 21.63 -18.24 -18.93
N ALA A 312 21.93 -17.78 -17.72
CA ALA A 312 21.39 -18.36 -16.50
C ALA A 312 19.86 -18.23 -16.39
N ALA A 313 19.27 -17.18 -16.94
CA ALA A 313 17.81 -16.97 -16.92
C ALA A 313 17.04 -17.79 -17.99
N ILE A 314 17.73 -18.34 -18.99
CA ILE A 314 17.12 -19.15 -20.06
C ILE A 314 17.22 -20.66 -19.76
N GLU A 315 18.25 -21.10 -19.01
CA GLU A 315 18.51 -22.49 -18.61
C GLU A 315 17.60 -22.97 -17.46
#